data_AF-A0A2G9PPW9-F1
#
_entry.id   AF-A0A2G9PPW9-F1
#
_cell.length_a   1.000
_cell.length_b   1.000
_cell.length_c   1.000
_cell.angle_alpha   90.00
_cell.angle_beta   90.00
_cell.angle_gamma   90.00
#
_symmetry.space_group_name_H-M   'P 1'
#
loop_
_entity.id
_entity.type
_entity.pdbx_description
1 polymer ?
#
loop_
_entity_poly.entity_id
_entity_poly.type
_entity_poly.pdbx_seq_one_letter_code
_entity_poly.pdbx_strand_id
1 'polypeptide(L)'
;MNKILLEFEKPFWEPNSSYIQLVWEGSSPLTEPQKNLKKNWMTKLSGFVVLEPPEQLGHVLCGFIAGEESEYMESLSDEEVLSTMTSLLRQFTGNPELPPPMSILRSKWHSQPYTYGSYSYVAVGSSGSDIDSLAEPLPKDMDAAKPLQVLFAGEATERNFYSTTHGALMSGRREAQRIIDRYPEPGTAVSKAKL
;
A
#
# COMPACT_ATOMS: atom_id res chain seq x y z
N MET A 1 -3.27 1.04 3.70
CA MET A 1 -2.34 2.18 3.84
C MET A 1 -2.69 3.25 2.81
N ASN A 2 -2.86 4.50 3.22
CA ASN A 2 -3.11 5.64 2.35
C ASN A 2 -1.95 6.63 2.31
N LYS A 3 -1.94 7.48 1.28
CA LYS A 3 -1.02 8.61 1.10
C LYS A 3 -1.78 9.93 1.18
N ILE A 4 -1.16 10.94 1.76
CA ILE A 4 -1.65 12.32 1.81
C ILE A 4 -0.57 13.21 1.18
N LEU A 5 -0.86 13.80 0.03
CA LEU A 5 -0.02 14.75 -0.67
C LEU A 5 -0.47 16.16 -0.31
N LEU A 6 0.47 17.00 0.12
CA LEU A 6 0.25 18.38 0.53
C LEU A 6 1.15 19.27 -0.31
N GLU A 7 0.56 20.16 -1.10
CA GLU A 7 1.28 21.10 -1.96
C GLU A 7 1.44 22.45 -1.25
N PHE A 8 2.62 23.07 -1.35
CA PHE A 8 2.91 24.36 -0.75
C PHE A 8 3.37 25.37 -1.80
N GLU A 9 3.06 26.65 -1.59
CA GLU A 9 3.56 27.73 -2.44
C GLU A 9 5.08 27.85 -2.36
N LYS A 10 5.63 27.66 -1.16
CA LYS A 10 7.07 27.71 -0.87
C LYS A 10 7.42 26.60 0.13
N PRO A 11 8.59 25.97 0.01
CA PRO A 11 9.01 24.97 0.98
C PRO A 11 9.32 25.67 2.31
N PHE A 12 8.86 25.07 3.41
CA PHE A 12 9.24 25.50 4.77
C PHE A 12 10.34 24.62 5.38
N TRP A 13 10.70 23.53 4.70
CA TRP A 13 11.73 22.59 5.12
C TRP A 13 13.09 22.95 4.51
N GLU A 14 14.15 22.39 5.09
CA GLU A 14 15.53 22.66 4.67
C GLU A 14 15.81 22.15 3.24
N PRO A 15 16.63 22.86 2.44
CA PRO A 15 17.07 22.37 1.14
C PRO A 15 17.73 20.99 1.23
N ASN A 16 17.43 20.10 0.28
CA ASN A 16 17.87 18.68 0.26
C ASN A 16 17.28 17.77 1.34
N SER A 17 16.26 18.22 2.09
CA SER A 17 15.52 17.33 2.97
C SER A 17 14.71 16.33 2.16
N SER A 18 14.97 15.04 2.30
CA SER A 18 14.16 13.99 1.66
C SER A 18 13.02 13.48 2.54
N TYR A 19 13.14 13.65 3.86
CA TYR A 19 12.18 13.13 4.85
C TYR A 19 11.98 14.11 6.00
N ILE A 20 10.74 14.20 6.48
CA ILE A 20 10.36 14.87 7.73
C ILE A 20 9.69 13.81 8.60
N GLN A 21 10.30 13.42 9.72
CA GLN A 21 9.73 12.41 10.61
C GLN A 21 8.96 13.05 11.77
N LEU A 22 7.83 12.46 12.13
CA LEU A 22 7.04 12.89 13.28
C LEU A 22 7.27 11.93 14.44
N VAL A 23 7.88 12.43 15.52
CA VAL A 23 8.14 11.65 16.73
C VAL A 23 7.18 12.10 17.83
N TRP A 24 6.28 11.21 18.23
CA TRP A 24 5.25 11.49 19.23
C TRP A 24 5.74 11.15 20.63
N GLU A 25 5.58 12.08 21.58
CA GLU A 25 5.81 11.79 22.99
C GLU A 25 4.85 10.72 23.53
N GLY A 26 5.33 9.85 24.40
CA GLY A 26 4.52 8.79 25.02
C GLY A 26 4.12 7.63 24.09
N SER A 27 4.65 7.59 22.86
CA SER A 27 4.46 6.47 21.93
C SER A 27 5.34 5.27 22.31
N SER A 28 4.95 4.50 23.33
CA SER A 28 5.59 3.22 23.60
C SER A 28 5.01 2.14 22.68
N PRO A 29 5.84 1.34 21.98
CA PRO A 29 5.36 0.23 21.16
C PRO A 29 4.73 -0.90 21.99
N LEU A 30 4.84 -0.84 23.32
CA LEU A 30 4.31 -1.84 24.24
C LEU A 30 2.94 -1.46 24.83
N THR A 31 2.46 -0.24 24.58
CA THR A 31 1.18 0.25 25.09
C THR A 31 0.37 0.80 23.93
N GLU A 32 -0.77 0.18 23.64
CA GLU A 32 -1.74 0.78 22.73
C GLU A 32 -2.37 2.01 23.41
N PRO A 33 -2.20 3.22 22.85
CA PRO A 33 -2.92 4.38 23.34
C PRO A 33 -4.43 4.11 23.28
N GLN A 34 -5.19 4.75 24.15
CA GLN A 34 -6.65 4.64 24.12
C GLN A 34 -7.15 5.02 22.72
N LYS A 35 -7.71 4.04 21.99
CA LYS A 35 -8.21 4.23 20.62
C LYS A 35 -9.35 5.24 20.62
N ASN A 36 -9.04 6.47 20.23
CA ASN A 36 -10.01 7.50 19.91
C ASN A 36 -9.68 8.07 18.53
N LEU A 37 -10.20 7.40 17.49
CA LEU A 37 -9.92 7.74 16.09
C LEU A 37 -10.27 9.21 15.81
N LYS A 38 -11.39 9.71 16.34
CA LYS A 38 -11.81 11.11 16.13
C LYS A 38 -10.79 12.12 16.63
N LYS A 39 -10.06 11.81 17.71
CA LYS A 39 -9.07 12.72 18.30
C LYS A 39 -7.66 12.48 17.82
N ASN A 40 -7.29 11.23 17.53
CA ASN A 40 -5.89 10.82 17.48
C ASN A 40 -5.51 10.07 16.19
N TRP A 41 -6.36 10.02 15.16
CA TRP A 41 -6.05 9.27 13.93
C TRP A 41 -4.71 9.70 13.28
N MET A 42 -4.38 10.99 13.35
CA MET A 42 -3.14 11.55 12.79
C MET A 42 -1.87 11.03 13.49
N THR A 43 -1.98 10.43 14.68
CA THR A 43 -0.82 9.86 15.40
C THR A 43 -0.20 8.65 14.68
N LYS A 44 -0.92 8.03 13.74
CA LYS A 44 -0.38 6.97 12.86
C LYS A 44 0.39 7.50 11.65
N LEU A 45 0.47 8.81 11.48
CA LEU A 45 1.31 9.42 10.45
C LEU A 45 2.76 9.43 10.93
N SER A 46 3.61 8.64 10.28
CA SER A 46 5.03 8.46 10.67
C SER A 46 5.93 9.62 10.23
N GLY A 47 5.50 10.36 9.21
CA GLY A 47 6.28 11.41 8.59
C GLY A 47 5.83 11.69 7.18
N PHE A 48 6.61 12.56 6.53
CA PHE A 48 6.45 12.96 5.15
C PHE A 48 7.73 12.68 4.38
N VAL A 49 7.56 12.23 3.14
CA VAL A 49 8.61 12.24 2.12
C VAL A 49 8.48 13.54 1.33
N VAL A 50 9.59 14.22 1.10
CA VAL A 50 9.63 15.36 0.18
C VAL A 50 9.71 14.81 -1.24
N LEU A 51 8.80 15.23 -2.12
CA LEU A 51 8.83 14.79 -3.51
C LEU A 51 9.85 15.59 -4.30
N GLU A 52 10.68 14.89 -5.06
CA GLU A 52 11.81 15.42 -5.85
C GLU A 52 11.67 15.00 -7.32
N PRO A 53 12.07 15.84 -8.29
CA PRO A 53 12.63 17.18 -8.12
C PRO A 53 11.54 18.27 -8.05
N PRO A 54 11.69 19.33 -7.23
CA PRO A 54 10.68 20.36 -7.04
C PRO A 54 10.38 21.15 -8.32
N GLU A 55 11.32 21.23 -9.26
CA GLU A 55 11.11 21.89 -10.56
C GLU A 55 10.06 21.18 -11.43
N GLN A 56 9.82 19.88 -11.18
CA GLN A 56 8.84 19.09 -11.91
C GLN A 56 7.60 18.79 -11.08
N LEU A 57 7.77 18.55 -9.78
CA LEU A 57 6.69 18.08 -8.90
C LEU A 57 6.13 19.18 -7.97
N GLY A 58 6.74 20.36 -7.95
CA GLY A 58 6.40 21.43 -7.01
C GLY A 58 6.91 21.15 -5.60
N HIS A 59 6.47 21.96 -4.63
CA HIS A 59 6.84 21.79 -3.22
C HIS A 59 5.81 20.88 -2.53
N VAL A 60 5.99 19.57 -2.66
CA VAL A 60 5.01 18.58 -2.19
C VAL A 60 5.58 17.69 -1.10
N LEU A 61 4.82 17.58 0.00
CA LEU A 61 5.03 16.58 1.05
C LEU A 61 4.08 15.39 0.85
N CYS A 62 4.59 14.18 0.92
CA CYS A 62 3.81 12.93 0.86
C CYS A 62 3.85 12.22 2.22
N GLY A 63 2.75 12.31 2.96
CA GLY A 63 2.54 11.61 4.23
C GLY A 63 1.98 10.20 4.03
N PHE A 64 2.32 9.28 4.94
CA PHE A 64 1.86 7.89 4.92
C PHE A 64 1.05 7.59 6.17
N ILE A 65 -0.12 6.99 6.00
CA ILE A 65 -0.98 6.57 7.10
C ILE A 65 -1.49 5.15 6.88
N ALA A 66 -1.53 4.35 7.95
CA ALA A 66 -1.96 2.96 7.92
C ALA A 66 -2.88 2.64 9.10
N GLY A 67 -3.45 1.43 9.11
CA GLY A 67 -4.38 0.99 10.16
C GLY A 67 -5.79 1.55 10.01
N GLU A 68 -6.61 1.35 11.04
CA GLU A 68 -7.99 1.84 11.13
C GLU A 68 -8.04 3.38 11.06
N GLU A 69 -6.97 4.06 11.48
CA GLU A 69 -6.80 5.50 11.37
C GLU A 69 -6.78 5.97 9.91
N SER A 70 -6.18 5.18 9.03
CA SER A 70 -6.20 5.42 7.58
C SER A 70 -7.60 5.30 7.01
N GLU A 71 -8.39 4.35 7.50
CA GLU A 71 -9.79 4.11 7.06
C GLU A 71 -10.71 5.21 7.58
N TYR A 72 -10.56 5.59 8.85
CA TYR A 72 -11.24 6.74 9.44
C TYR A 72 -10.95 8.02 8.66
N MET A 73 -9.69 8.27 8.29
CA MET A 73 -9.30 9.43 7.48
C MET A 73 -10.07 9.48 6.15
N GLU A 74 -10.35 8.34 5.49
CA GLU A 74 -11.12 8.33 4.22
C GLU A 74 -12.53 8.90 4.36
N SER A 75 -13.13 8.80 5.57
CA SER A 75 -14.47 9.30 5.88
C SER A 75 -14.55 10.81 6.10
N LEU A 76 -13.41 11.46 6.38
CA LEU A 76 -13.32 12.91 6.58
C LEU A 76 -13.39 13.66 5.25
N SER A 77 -13.74 14.94 5.28
CA SER A 77 -13.61 15.85 4.13
C SER A 77 -12.15 16.25 3.88
N ASP A 78 -11.86 16.79 2.70
CA ASP A 78 -10.50 17.25 2.38
C ASP A 78 -10.10 18.45 3.25
N GLU A 79 -11.05 19.32 3.59
CA GLU A 79 -10.86 20.47 4.48
C GLU A 79 -10.52 20.04 5.91
N GLU A 80 -11.20 19.02 6.44
CA GLU A 80 -10.91 18.47 7.77
C GLU A 80 -9.50 17.88 7.86
N VAL A 81 -9.10 17.13 6.83
CA VAL A 81 -7.75 16.55 6.74
C VAL A 81 -6.71 17.66 6.59
N LEU A 82 -6.92 18.63 5.69
CA LEU A 82 -6.02 19.75 5.45
C LEU A 82 -5.82 20.60 6.72
N SER A 83 -6.90 20.90 7.45
CA SER A 83 -6.86 21.61 8.73
C SER A 83 -6.07 20.85 9.79
N THR A 84 -6.28 19.53 9.87
CA THR A 84 -5.53 18.65 10.78
C THR A 84 -4.04 18.63 10.43
N MET A 85 -3.69 18.50 9.15
CA MET A 85 -2.30 18.51 8.69
C MET A 85 -1.62 19.86 8.92
N THR A 86 -2.33 20.96 8.70
CA THR A 86 -1.81 22.31 8.99
C THR A 86 -1.50 22.47 10.47
N SER A 87 -2.43 22.06 11.34
CA SER A 87 -2.25 22.12 12.80
C SER A 87 -1.09 21.25 13.25
N LEU A 88 -0.98 20.05 12.68
CA LEU A 88 0.11 19.11 12.94
C LEU A 88 1.47 19.71 12.55
N LEU A 89 1.60 20.25 11.34
CA LEU A 89 2.85 20.85 10.87
C LEU A 89 3.25 22.06 11.70
N ARG A 90 2.30 22.94 12.07
CA ARG A 90 2.57 24.07 12.98
C ARG A 90 3.08 23.62 14.34
N GLN A 91 2.47 22.56 14.90
CA GLN A 91 2.89 21.98 16.17
C GLN A 91 4.33 21.44 16.10
N PHE A 92 4.62 20.60 15.10
CA PHE A 92 5.91 19.92 14.99
C PHE A 92 7.05 20.84 14.54
N THR A 93 6.75 21.89 13.80
CA THR A 93 7.74 22.92 13.42
C THR A 93 7.91 24.00 14.48
N GLY A 94 7.01 24.08 15.47
CA GLY A 94 6.97 25.19 16.42
C GLY A 94 6.62 26.55 15.79
N ASN A 95 6.12 26.57 14.55
CA ASN A 95 5.79 27.78 13.81
C ASN A 95 4.27 27.92 13.64
N PRO A 96 3.58 28.73 14.48
CA PRO A 96 2.13 28.91 14.38
C PRO A 96 1.69 29.67 13.11
N GLU A 97 2.59 30.45 12.50
CA GLU A 97 2.32 31.26 11.31
C GLU A 97 2.59 30.49 10.00
N LEU A 98 2.97 29.20 10.08
CA LEU A 98 3.18 28.37 8.89
C LEU A 98 1.89 28.38 8.02
N PRO A 99 1.97 28.79 6.74
CA PRO A 99 0.82 28.79 5.86
C PRO A 99 0.23 27.39 5.70
N PRO A 100 -1.09 27.25 5.54
CA PRO A 100 -1.68 25.96 5.18
C PRO A 100 -1.18 25.52 3.79
N PRO A 101 -1.18 24.21 3.50
CA PRO A 101 -0.93 23.72 2.15
C PRO A 101 -1.98 24.32 1.18
N MET A 102 -1.56 24.65 -0.04
CA MET A 102 -2.41 25.19 -1.09
C MET A 102 -3.47 24.18 -1.54
N SER A 103 -3.09 22.91 -1.59
CA SER A 103 -3.94 21.82 -2.06
C SER A 103 -3.61 20.52 -1.34
N ILE A 104 -4.56 19.59 -1.38
CA ILE A 104 -4.43 18.23 -0.86
C ILE A 104 -4.89 17.23 -1.91
N LEU A 105 -4.12 16.15 -2.07
CA LEU A 105 -4.54 14.95 -2.78
C LEU A 105 -4.32 13.76 -1.86
N ARG A 106 -5.32 12.89 -1.70
CA ARG A 106 -5.19 11.72 -0.82
C ARG A 106 -5.79 10.48 -1.44
N SER A 107 -5.19 9.34 -1.15
CA SER A 107 -5.74 8.06 -1.58
C SER A 107 -6.85 7.61 -0.64
N LYS A 108 -7.80 6.85 -1.18
CA LYS A 108 -8.87 6.18 -0.45
C LYS A 108 -8.95 4.69 -0.85
N TRP A 109 -7.87 3.95 -0.61
CA TRP A 109 -7.72 2.58 -1.12
C TRP A 109 -8.72 1.61 -0.50
N HIS A 110 -9.12 1.81 0.76
CA HIS A 110 -10.05 0.93 1.48
C HIS A 110 -11.47 1.04 0.91
N SER A 111 -11.99 2.26 0.74
CA SER A 111 -13.34 2.49 0.22
C SER A 111 -13.46 2.37 -1.30
N GLN A 112 -12.35 2.24 -2.03
CA GLN A 112 -12.37 2.12 -3.48
C GLN A 112 -12.90 0.73 -3.91
N PRO A 113 -14.01 0.65 -4.68
CA PRO A 113 -14.72 -0.60 -4.99
C PRO A 113 -13.95 -1.63 -5.82
N TYR A 114 -12.80 -1.26 -6.40
CA TYR A 114 -11.99 -2.17 -7.21
C TYR A 114 -10.75 -2.69 -6.47
N THR A 115 -10.45 -2.17 -5.28
CA THR A 115 -9.24 -2.53 -4.53
C THR A 115 -9.53 -2.98 -3.10
N TYR A 116 -10.54 -2.40 -2.43
CA TYR A 116 -10.93 -2.74 -1.05
C TYR A 116 -9.77 -2.80 -0.04
N GLY A 117 -8.70 -2.04 -0.29
CA GLY A 117 -7.44 -2.15 0.41
C GLY A 117 -6.26 -1.72 -0.47
N SER A 118 -5.07 -1.64 0.13
CA SER A 118 -3.85 -1.24 -0.60
C SER A 118 -3.09 -2.43 -1.17
N TYR A 119 -2.81 -3.44 -0.34
CA TYR A 119 -2.06 -4.64 -0.69
C TYR A 119 -2.15 -5.64 0.48
N SER A 120 -1.88 -6.91 0.21
CA SER A 120 -1.90 -8.00 1.19
C SER A 120 -0.81 -7.84 2.26
N TYR A 121 -1.00 -8.50 3.41
CA TYR A 121 0.03 -8.70 4.43
C TYR A 121 -0.27 -9.99 5.21
N VAL A 122 0.74 -10.58 5.84
CA VAL A 122 0.54 -11.78 6.68
C VAL A 122 0.05 -11.33 8.05
N ALA A 123 -1.25 -11.43 8.27
CA ALA A 123 -1.89 -11.08 9.53
C ALA A 123 -1.50 -12.05 10.67
N VAL A 124 -1.71 -11.64 11.93
CA VAL A 124 -1.53 -12.51 13.09
C VAL A 124 -2.41 -13.75 12.93
N GLY A 125 -1.80 -14.93 13.00
CA GLY A 125 -2.47 -16.22 12.79
C GLY A 125 -2.51 -16.70 11.35
N SER A 126 -2.10 -15.88 10.37
CA SER A 126 -1.90 -16.29 8.98
C SER A 126 -0.45 -16.71 8.74
N SER A 127 -0.19 -17.41 7.64
CA SER A 127 1.17 -17.74 7.22
C SER A 127 1.32 -17.74 5.69
N GLY A 128 2.56 -17.91 5.21
CA GLY A 128 2.82 -18.05 3.77
C GLY A 128 2.08 -19.22 3.11
N SER A 129 1.61 -20.21 3.89
CA SER A 129 0.74 -21.28 3.36
C SER A 129 -0.60 -20.77 2.83
N ASP A 130 -1.10 -19.66 3.36
CA ASP A 130 -2.38 -19.08 2.93
C ASP A 130 -2.23 -18.45 1.55
N ILE A 131 -1.07 -17.83 1.30
CA ILE A 131 -0.69 -17.29 -0.02
C ILE A 131 -0.53 -18.44 -1.03
N ASP A 132 0.16 -19.52 -0.65
CA ASP A 132 0.29 -20.71 -1.49
C ASP A 132 -1.09 -21.30 -1.81
N SER A 133 -1.97 -21.39 -0.82
CA SER A 133 -3.34 -21.88 -1.00
C SER A 133 -4.16 -20.99 -1.94
N LEU A 134 -3.97 -19.67 -1.89
CA LEU A 134 -4.62 -18.73 -2.81
C LEU A 134 -4.12 -18.86 -4.25
N ALA A 135 -2.88 -19.32 -4.46
CA ALA A 135 -2.28 -19.55 -5.78
C ALA A 135 -2.70 -20.88 -6.43
N GLU A 136 -3.38 -21.77 -5.69
CA GLU A 136 -3.84 -23.05 -6.21
C GLU A 136 -4.99 -22.85 -7.21
N PRO A 137 -4.95 -23.54 -8.37
CA PRO A 137 -6.01 -23.44 -9.34
C PRO A 137 -7.26 -24.21 -8.88
N LEU A 138 -8.40 -23.90 -9.50
CA LEU A 138 -9.63 -24.69 -9.34
C LEU A 138 -10.01 -25.38 -10.67
N PRO A 139 -10.40 -26.66 -10.64
CA PRO A 139 -10.35 -27.56 -9.48
C PRO A 139 -8.91 -27.90 -9.07
N LYS A 140 -8.69 -28.18 -7.77
CA LYS A 140 -7.38 -28.58 -7.25
C LYS A 140 -6.92 -29.94 -7.77
N ASP A 141 -7.88 -30.82 -8.05
CA ASP A 141 -7.62 -32.12 -8.63
C ASP A 141 -7.26 -31.99 -10.11
N MET A 142 -5.97 -32.03 -10.36
CA MET A 142 -5.35 -32.02 -11.69
C MET A 142 -5.47 -33.38 -12.37
N ASP A 143 -6.67 -33.96 -12.39
CA ASP A 143 -6.92 -35.13 -13.23
C ASP A 143 -6.72 -34.71 -14.70
N ALA A 144 -5.91 -35.46 -15.45
CA ALA A 144 -5.56 -35.12 -16.82
C ALA A 144 -6.80 -35.05 -17.73
N ALA A 145 -7.92 -35.65 -17.31
CA ALA A 145 -9.22 -35.55 -17.96
C ALA A 145 -9.96 -34.21 -17.71
N LYS A 146 -9.63 -33.47 -16.65
CA LYS A 146 -10.35 -32.24 -16.26
C LYS A 146 -9.57 -30.98 -16.65
N PRO A 147 -10.17 -30.05 -17.41
CA PRO A 147 -9.52 -28.78 -17.74
C PRO A 147 -9.29 -27.92 -16.49
N LEU A 148 -8.23 -27.11 -16.49
CA LEU A 148 -8.11 -25.99 -15.56
C LEU A 148 -9.27 -25.01 -15.82
N GLN A 149 -10.02 -24.65 -14.78
CA GLN A 149 -11.20 -23.77 -14.92
C GLN A 149 -10.92 -22.35 -14.41
N VAL A 150 -10.26 -22.23 -13.26
CA VAL A 150 -9.96 -20.93 -12.65
C VAL A 150 -8.51 -20.94 -12.16
N LEU A 151 -7.77 -19.91 -12.54
CA LEU A 151 -6.40 -19.67 -12.11
C LEU A 151 -6.36 -18.33 -11.36
N PHE A 152 -5.49 -18.22 -10.36
CA PHE A 152 -5.34 -17.02 -9.55
C PHE A 152 -3.95 -16.44 -9.72
N ALA A 153 -3.90 -15.19 -10.17
CA ALA A 153 -2.70 -14.39 -10.26
C ALA A 153 -2.93 -13.06 -9.53
N GLY A 154 -1.84 -12.33 -9.29
CA GLY A 154 -1.85 -11.08 -8.52
C GLY A 154 -0.86 -11.12 -7.37
N GLU A 155 -0.65 -9.96 -6.73
CA GLU A 155 0.36 -9.79 -5.67
C GLU A 155 0.12 -10.76 -4.49
N ALA A 156 -1.14 -10.99 -4.12
CA ALA A 156 -1.50 -11.82 -2.97
C ALA A 156 -1.28 -13.34 -3.22
N THR A 157 -0.82 -13.73 -4.41
CA THR A 157 -0.62 -15.14 -4.79
C THR A 157 0.87 -15.50 -4.96
N GLU A 158 1.81 -14.59 -4.68
CA GLU A 158 3.25 -14.85 -4.80
C GLU A 158 3.93 -14.80 -3.43
N ARG A 159 4.23 -15.97 -2.85
CA ARG A 159 4.71 -16.09 -1.47
C ARG A 159 6.00 -15.31 -1.17
N ASN A 160 6.93 -15.25 -2.13
CA ASN A 160 8.22 -14.61 -1.87
C ASN A 160 8.18 -13.08 -2.04
N PHE A 161 7.17 -12.57 -2.76
CA PHE A 161 7.12 -11.17 -3.21
C PHE A 161 5.70 -10.57 -3.14
N TYR A 162 4.88 -11.03 -2.18
CA TYR A 162 3.56 -10.48 -1.94
C TYR A 162 3.63 -8.97 -1.61
N SER A 163 2.53 -8.26 -1.81
CA SER A 163 2.43 -6.79 -1.69
C SER A 163 3.23 -5.98 -2.72
N THR A 164 3.80 -6.61 -3.76
CA THR A 164 4.64 -5.92 -4.74
C THR A 164 4.15 -6.08 -6.18
N THR A 165 4.48 -5.09 -7.02
CA THR A 165 4.21 -5.14 -8.46
C THR A 165 5.00 -6.23 -9.17
N HIS A 166 6.25 -6.48 -8.78
CA HIS A 166 7.04 -7.54 -9.40
C HIS A 166 6.55 -8.93 -9.01
N GLY A 167 6.05 -9.11 -7.78
CA GLY A 167 5.35 -10.33 -7.36
C GLY A 167 4.08 -10.58 -8.18
N ALA A 168 3.27 -9.54 -8.43
CA ALA A 168 2.11 -9.64 -9.31
C ALA A 168 2.48 -10.03 -10.75
N LEU A 169 3.58 -9.48 -11.29
CA LEU A 169 4.10 -9.86 -12.60
C LEU A 169 4.55 -11.32 -12.64
N MET A 170 5.25 -11.77 -11.60
CA MET A 170 5.73 -13.16 -11.49
C MET A 170 4.58 -14.15 -11.40
N SER A 171 3.55 -13.88 -10.59
CA SER A 171 2.37 -14.74 -10.51
C SER A 171 1.60 -14.78 -11.83
N GLY A 172 1.51 -13.65 -12.55
CA GLY A 172 0.93 -13.63 -13.90
C GLY A 172 1.69 -14.54 -14.89
N ARG A 173 3.03 -14.52 -14.86
CA ARG A 173 3.85 -15.44 -15.68
C ARG A 173 3.68 -16.90 -15.26
N ARG A 174 3.57 -17.17 -13.96
CA ARG A 174 3.34 -18.51 -13.42
C ARG A 174 2.04 -19.11 -13.95
N GLU A 175 0.93 -18.38 -13.88
CA GLU A 175 -0.37 -18.86 -14.36
C GLU A 175 -0.41 -18.98 -15.89
N ALA A 176 0.24 -18.07 -16.61
CA ALA A 176 0.39 -18.19 -18.07
C ALA A 176 1.13 -19.49 -18.46
N GLN A 177 2.24 -19.81 -17.77
CA GLN A 177 2.96 -21.06 -18.02
C GLN A 177 2.11 -22.29 -17.67
N ARG A 178 1.32 -22.22 -16.59
CA ARG A 178 0.39 -23.30 -16.20
C ARG A 178 -0.63 -23.61 -17.30
N ILE A 179 -1.12 -22.58 -18.01
CA ILE A 179 -2.02 -22.73 -19.17
C ILE A 179 -1.27 -23.37 -20.34
N ILE A 180 -0.08 -22.88 -20.69
CA ILE A 180 0.74 -23.40 -21.80
C ILE A 180 1.06 -24.88 -21.59
N ASP A 181 1.49 -25.25 -20.39
CA ASP A 181 1.84 -26.64 -20.05
C ASP A 181 0.62 -27.57 -20.09
N ARG A 182 -0.58 -27.06 -19.77
CA ARG A 182 -1.82 -27.84 -19.77
C ARG A 182 -2.41 -28.01 -21.17
N TYR A 183 -2.28 -27.00 -22.02
CA TYR A 183 -2.81 -26.95 -23.37
C TYR A 183 -1.67 -26.66 -24.37
N PRO A 184 -0.72 -27.61 -24.55
CA PRO A 184 0.37 -27.40 -25.47
C PRO A 184 -0.16 -27.30 -26.91
N GLU A 185 0.42 -26.37 -27.68
CA GLU A 185 0.16 -26.27 -29.12
C GLU A 185 0.46 -27.61 -29.81
N PRO A 186 -0.39 -28.08 -30.75
CA PRO A 186 -0.13 -29.31 -31.50
C PRO A 186 1.26 -29.24 -32.18
N GLY A 187 2.21 -30.05 -31.69
CA GLY A 187 3.57 -30.14 -32.24
C GLY A 187 4.72 -29.66 -31.34
N THR A 188 4.44 -29.16 -30.13
CA THR A 188 5.48 -28.62 -29.21
C THR A 188 5.86 -29.52 -28.03
N ALA A 189 5.43 -30.79 -28.01
CA ALA A 189 5.80 -31.74 -26.96
C ALA A 189 7.31 -32.08 -26.99
N VAL A 190 8.13 -31.22 -26.38
CA VAL A 190 9.55 -31.47 -26.15
C VAL A 190 9.67 -32.49 -25.03
N SER A 191 10.31 -33.62 -25.31
CA SER A 191 10.58 -34.67 -24.33
C SER A 191 11.37 -34.12 -23.15
N LYS A 192 10.76 -34.03 -21.97
CA LYS A 192 11.51 -33.94 -20.72
C LYS A 192 12.14 -35.31 -20.44
N ALA A 193 13.31 -35.55 -21.02
CA ALA A 193 14.17 -36.65 -20.64
C ALA A 193 14.69 -36.40 -19.21
N LYS A 194 14.50 -37.38 -18.33
CA LYS A 194 15.03 -37.43 -16.97
C LYS A 194 16.56 -37.36 -17.00
N LEU A 195 17.14 -36.48 -16.18
CA LEU A 195 18.45 -36.67 -15.57
C LEU A 195 18.24 -37.18 -14.14
#